data_AF-A0A2K5QQW0-F1
#
_entry.id   AF-A0A2K5QQW0-F1
#
_cell.length_a   1.000
_cell.length_b   1.000
_cell.length_c   1.000
_cell.angle_alpha   90.00
_cell.angle_beta   90.00
_cell.angle_gamma   90.00
#
_symmetry.space_group_name_H-M   'P 1'
#
loop_
_entity.id
_entity.type
_entity.pdbx_description
1 polymer ?
#
loop_
_entity_poly.entity_id
_entity_poly.type
_entity_poly.pdbx_seq_one_letter_code
_entity_poly.pdbx_strand_id
1 'polypeptide(L)'
;KVAPKVKATAAPAGALPQPQDLEFTKLPSGVVIASLENYAPVSRIGLFIKAGSRYEDSNNLGTTYLLRLASGLTTKGASSFKITRGIEAVGVVELRECGVMM
;
A
#
# COMPACT_ATOMS: atom_id res chain seq x y z
N LYS A 1 -17.77 47.56 -5.21
CA LYS A 1 -17.04 46.70 -6.18
C LYS A 1 -17.01 45.29 -5.59
N VAL A 2 -17.94 44.43 -6.03
CA VAL A 2 -18.23 43.12 -5.42
C VAL A 2 -17.33 42.06 -6.05
N ALA A 3 -16.64 41.27 -5.22
CA ALA A 3 -15.75 40.20 -5.65
C ALA A 3 -16.55 39.03 -6.26
N PRO A 4 -16.11 38.44 -7.38
CA PRO A 4 -16.83 37.35 -8.02
C PRO A 4 -16.70 36.07 -7.19
N LYS A 5 -17.84 35.51 -6.77
CA LYS A 5 -17.92 34.16 -6.19
C LYS A 5 -17.57 33.14 -7.27
N VAL A 6 -16.50 32.39 -7.07
CA VAL A 6 -16.17 31.22 -7.90
C VAL A 6 -17.23 30.16 -7.65
N LYS A 7 -18.08 29.95 -8.66
CA LYS A 7 -19.06 28.86 -8.70
C LYS A 7 -18.28 27.59 -9.01
N ALA A 8 -18.04 26.75 -8.00
CA ALA A 8 -17.55 25.41 -8.21
C ALA A 8 -18.61 24.65 -9.02
N THR A 9 -18.35 24.43 -10.30
CA THR A 9 -19.19 23.61 -11.16
C THR A 9 -18.99 22.16 -10.72
N ALA A 10 -20.00 21.59 -10.07
CA ALA A 10 -20.07 20.16 -9.84
C ALA A 10 -20.08 19.47 -11.23
N ALA A 11 -19.11 18.59 -11.46
CA ALA A 11 -19.06 17.76 -12.66
C ALA A 11 -20.34 16.91 -12.75
N PRO A 12 -20.87 16.68 -13.96
CA PRO A 12 -22.12 15.96 -14.15
C PRO A 12 -21.99 14.52 -13.64
N ALA A 13 -23.06 14.03 -13.00
CA ALA A 13 -23.22 12.64 -12.60
C ALA A 13 -23.28 11.74 -13.84
N GLY A 14 -22.11 11.43 -14.40
CA GLY A 14 -21.92 10.36 -15.38
C GLY A 14 -21.95 9.02 -14.65
N ALA A 15 -22.57 8.01 -15.28
CA ALA A 15 -22.74 6.66 -14.75
C ALA A 15 -21.51 6.16 -13.97
N LEU A 16 -21.76 5.51 -12.82
CA LEU A 16 -20.72 4.79 -12.09
C LEU A 16 -19.98 3.88 -13.09
N PRO A 17 -18.66 4.01 -13.24
CA PRO A 17 -17.89 3.11 -14.09
C PRO A 17 -18.23 1.67 -13.71
N GLN A 18 -18.42 0.81 -14.72
CA GLN A 18 -18.60 -0.62 -14.47
C GLN A 18 -17.40 -1.10 -13.63
N PRO A 19 -17.63 -1.81 -12.51
CA PRO A 19 -16.55 -2.42 -11.75
C PRO A 19 -15.71 -3.26 -12.72
N GLN A 20 -14.42 -2.95 -12.84
CA GLN A 20 -13.54 -3.81 -13.63
C GLN A 20 -13.35 -5.14 -12.89
N ASP A 21 -13.21 -6.22 -13.64
CA ASP A 21 -12.91 -7.52 -13.06
C ASP A 21 -11.51 -7.51 -12.44
N LEU A 22 -11.33 -8.36 -11.43
CA LEU A 22 -10.05 -8.54 -10.78
C LEU A 22 -9.08 -9.19 -11.76
N GLU A 23 -8.00 -8.48 -12.10
CA GLU A 23 -6.93 -9.03 -12.92
C GLU A 23 -5.96 -9.81 -12.04
N PHE A 24 -5.70 -11.06 -12.44
CA PHE A 24 -4.87 -11.97 -11.69
C PHE A 24 -3.74 -12.51 -12.57
N THR A 25 -2.51 -12.18 -12.21
CA THR A 25 -1.32 -12.61 -12.94
C THR A 25 -0.38 -13.37 -12.01
N LYS A 26 0.06 -14.55 -12.45
CA LYS A 26 1.09 -15.35 -11.77
C LYS A 26 2.39 -15.26 -12.56
N LEU A 27 3.44 -14.75 -11.92
CA LEU A 27 4.77 -14.75 -12.52
C LEU A 27 5.39 -16.15 -12.42
N PRO A 28 6.32 -16.51 -13.34
CA PRO A 28 7.05 -17.77 -13.25
C PRO A 28 7.91 -17.89 -11.98
N SER A 29 8.18 -16.77 -11.29
CA SER A 29 8.82 -16.74 -9.98
C SER A 29 7.92 -17.18 -8.82
N GLY A 30 6.62 -17.42 -9.07
CA GLY A 30 5.63 -17.78 -8.05
C GLY A 30 4.96 -16.58 -7.35
N VAL A 31 5.34 -15.35 -7.70
CA VAL A 31 4.67 -14.13 -7.18
C VAL A 31 3.31 -13.96 -7.85
N VAL A 32 2.30 -13.70 -7.04
CA VAL A 32 0.93 -13.43 -7.46
C VAL A 32 0.69 -11.94 -7.43
N ILE A 33 0.26 -11.38 -8.56
CA ILE A 33 -0.17 -9.99 -8.69
C ILE A 33 -1.69 -10.01 -8.88
N ALA A 34 -2.40 -9.33 -7.99
CA ALA A 34 -3.83 -9.10 -8.10
C ALA A 34 -4.06 -7.58 -8.15
N SER A 35 -4.67 -7.10 -9.22
CA SER A 35 -5.01 -5.69 -9.42
C SER A 35 -6.50 -5.54 -9.67
N LEU A 36 -7.07 -4.49 -9.08
CA LEU A 36 -8.47 -4.11 -9.27
C LEU A 36 -8.50 -2.61 -9.57
N GLU A 37 -8.93 -2.27 -10.78
CA GLU A 37 -9.12 -0.87 -11.17
C GLU A 37 -10.48 -0.39 -10.69
N ASN A 38 -10.47 0.63 -9.83
CA ASN A 38 -11.67 1.17 -9.17
C ASN A 38 -11.93 2.63 -9.57
N TYR A 39 -11.16 3.21 -10.51
CA TYR A 39 -11.23 4.62 -10.92
C TYR A 39 -11.17 5.62 -9.75
N ALA A 40 -10.63 5.18 -8.61
CA ALA A 40 -10.54 5.96 -7.40
C ALA A 40 -9.28 6.84 -7.43
N PRO A 41 -9.33 8.07 -6.90
CA PRO A 41 -8.16 8.96 -6.85
C PRO A 41 -7.08 8.50 -5.86
N VAL A 42 -7.36 7.46 -5.06
CA VAL A 42 -6.42 6.88 -4.10
C VAL A 42 -6.26 5.39 -4.39
N SER A 43 -5.03 4.97 -4.66
CA SER A 43 -4.67 3.57 -4.83
C SER A 43 -4.13 2.99 -3.52
N ARG A 44 -4.41 1.71 -3.25
CA ARG A 44 -3.83 0.96 -2.14
C ARG A 44 -3.01 -0.18 -2.70
N ILE A 45 -1.75 -0.24 -2.30
CA ILE A 45 -0.81 -1.28 -2.70
C ILE A 45 -0.40 -2.02 -1.44
N GLY A 46 -0.51 -3.35 -1.46
CA GLY A 46 -0.12 -4.21 -0.35
C GLY A 46 0.81 -5.32 -0.85
N LEU A 47 1.87 -5.59 -0.09
CA LEU A 47 2.76 -6.73 -0.32
C LEU A 47 2.50 -7.76 0.77
N PHE A 48 1.96 -8.91 0.37
CA PHE A 48 1.68 -10.01 1.29
C PHE A 48 2.77 -11.07 1.18
N ILE A 49 3.32 -11.45 2.32
CA ILE A 49 4.38 -12.46 2.42
C ILE A 49 3.90 -13.51 3.42
N LYS A 50 4.12 -14.78 3.09
CA LYS A 50 3.92 -15.90 4.02
C LYS A 50 5.03 -15.90 5.08
N ALA A 51 4.99 -14.90 5.95
CA ALA A 51 5.90 -14.69 7.07
C ALA A 51 5.08 -14.30 8.30
N GLY A 52 5.36 -14.92 9.43
CA GLY A 52 4.54 -14.87 10.63
C GLY A 52 5.26 -15.57 11.78
N SER A 53 4.88 -15.29 13.02
CA SER A 53 5.47 -15.95 14.20
C SER A 53 5.33 -17.48 14.18
N ARG A 54 4.36 -18.03 13.44
CA ARG A 54 4.21 -19.47 13.19
C ARG A 54 5.38 -20.11 12.44
N TYR A 55 6.22 -19.30 11.79
CA TYR A 55 7.43 -19.73 11.09
C TYR A 55 8.69 -19.46 11.92
N GLU A 56 8.53 -19.11 13.21
CA GLU A 56 9.63 -18.96 14.16
C GLU A 56 9.88 -20.28 14.90
N ASP A 57 11.16 -20.54 15.19
CA ASP A 57 11.67 -21.61 16.05
C ASP A 57 12.01 -21.04 17.44
N SER A 58 12.31 -21.92 18.40
CA SER A 58 12.70 -21.54 19.77
C SER A 58 13.88 -20.56 19.84
N ASN A 59 14.76 -20.58 18.83
CA ASN A 59 15.97 -19.76 18.79
C ASN A 59 15.76 -18.38 18.17
N ASN A 60 14.65 -18.14 17.46
CA ASN A 60 14.40 -16.90 16.70
C ASN A 60 13.02 -16.28 17.02
N LEU A 61 12.50 -16.58 18.22
CA LEU A 61 11.26 -16.02 18.74
C LEU A 61 11.28 -14.49 18.73
N GLY A 62 10.25 -13.88 18.15
CA GLY A 62 10.08 -12.44 18.06
C GLY A 62 10.81 -11.77 16.87
N THR A 63 11.50 -12.52 16.02
CA THR A 63 12.17 -11.96 14.83
C THR A 63 11.19 -11.35 13.83
N THR A 64 10.03 -11.96 13.63
CA THR A 64 8.94 -11.43 12.79
C THR A 64 8.39 -10.13 13.36
N TYR A 65 8.30 -10.03 14.69
CA TYR A 65 7.86 -8.79 15.34
C TYR A 65 8.86 -7.66 15.13
N LEU A 66 10.15 -7.94 15.27
CA LEU A 66 11.20 -6.97 14.94
C LEU A 66 11.15 -6.58 13.45
N LEU A 67 10.94 -7.54 12.55
CA LEU A 67 10.82 -7.29 11.10
C LEU A 67 9.66 -6.33 10.79
N ARG A 68 8.53 -6.45 11.51
CA ARG A 68 7.39 -5.52 11.38
C ARG A 68 7.76 -4.10 11.81
N LEU A 69 8.53 -3.94 12.89
CA LEU A 69 9.00 -2.62 13.35
C LEU A 69 10.08 -2.06 12.41
N ALA A 70 10.85 -2.93 11.75
CA ALA A 70 12.01 -2.59 10.95
C ALA A 70 11.73 -2.06 9.52
N SER A 71 10.48 -1.99 9.05
CA SER A 71 10.20 -1.59 7.65
C SER A 71 10.68 -0.19 7.26
N GLY A 72 10.86 0.71 8.24
CA GLY A 72 11.38 2.07 8.05
C GLY A 72 12.89 2.21 8.22
N LEU A 73 13.63 1.11 8.43
CA LEU A 73 15.08 1.15 8.59
C LEU A 73 15.80 1.31 7.25
N THR A 74 17.09 1.69 7.31
CA THR A 74 17.92 1.90 6.12
C THR A 74 18.05 0.63 5.29
N THR A 75 17.78 0.76 4.00
CA THR A 75 18.00 -0.27 2.98
C THR A 75 19.21 0.09 2.13
N LYS A 76 19.64 -0.83 1.25
CA LYS A 76 20.74 -0.56 0.30
C LYS A 76 20.43 0.60 -0.67
N GLY A 77 19.16 0.85 -0.99
CA GLY A 77 18.74 1.87 -1.95
C GLY A 77 18.27 3.20 -1.33
N ALA A 78 17.94 3.22 -0.04
CA ALA A 78 17.45 4.40 0.65
C ALA A 78 17.75 4.35 2.15
N SER A 79 18.23 5.48 2.71
CA SER A 79 18.34 5.66 4.15
C SER A 79 16.96 5.74 4.81
N SER A 80 16.87 5.39 6.10
CA SER A 80 15.64 5.56 6.89
C SER A 80 15.06 6.97 6.77
N PHE A 81 15.90 8.00 6.82
CA PHE A 81 15.50 9.39 6.62
C PHE A 81 14.87 9.64 5.24
N LYS A 82 15.46 9.07 4.18
CA LYS A 82 14.92 9.21 2.81
C LYS A 82 13.58 8.50 2.66
N ILE A 83 13.40 7.35 3.32
CA ILE A 83 12.14 6.60 3.32
C ILE A 83 11.04 7.42 4.00
N THR A 84 11.26 7.85 5.25
CA THR A 84 10.27 8.64 6.00
C THR A 84 9.93 9.92 5.25
N ARG A 85 10.93 10.68 4.81
CA ARG A 85 10.67 11.96 4.13
C ARG A 85 10.05 11.78 2.76
N GLY A 86 10.40 10.73 2.03
CA GLY A 86 9.81 10.41 0.74
C GLY A 86 8.33 10.07 0.84
N ILE A 87 7.95 9.26 1.84
CA ILE A 87 6.55 8.89 2.10
C ILE A 87 5.74 10.12 2.53
N GLU A 88 6.27 10.92 3.46
CA GLU A 88 5.62 12.15 3.94
C GLU A 88 5.42 13.20 2.84
N ALA A 89 6.41 13.37 1.95
CA ALA A 89 6.34 14.37 0.89
C ALA A 89 5.21 14.12 -0.12
N VAL A 90 4.83 12.85 -0.30
CA VAL A 90 3.75 12.43 -1.20
C VAL A 90 2.43 12.25 -0.42
N GLY A 91 2.44 12.36 0.91
CA GLY A 91 1.26 12.16 1.75
C GLY A 91 0.78 10.70 1.78
N VAL A 92 1.69 9.75 1.53
CA VAL A 92 1.37 8.32 1.56
C VAL A 92 1.33 7.84 3.01
N VAL A 93 0.41 6.90 3.31
CA VAL A 93 0.34 6.22 4.61
C VAL A 93 0.89 4.81 4.46
N GLU A 94 1.94 4.50 5.21
CA GLU A 94 2.47 3.15 5.33
C GLU A 94 1.73 2.39 6.43
N LEU A 95 1.01 1.32 6.06
CA LEU A 95 0.37 0.42 7.01
C LEU A 95 1.25 -0.81 7.24
N ARG A 96 1.49 -1.11 8.52
CA ARG A 96 2.30 -2.25 8.97
C ARG A 96 1.40 -3.33 9.54
N GLU A 97 0.61 -3.94 8.66
CA GLU A 97 -0.21 -5.09 9.02
C GLU A 97 0.50 -6.38 8.66
N CYS A 98 0.75 -7.20 9.67
CA CYS A 98 1.08 -8.60 9.46
C CYS A 98 -0.24 -9.35 9.57
N GLY A 99 -1.03 -9.30 8.50
CA GLY A 99 -2.23 -10.11 8.38
C GLY A 99 -1.80 -11.58 8.29
N VAL A 100 -2.36 -12.45 9.12
CA VAL A 100 -2.28 -13.90 8.90
C VAL A 100 -3.02 -14.15 7.58
N MET A 101 -2.28 -14.29 6.50
CA MET A 101 -2.81 -14.80 5.24
C MET A 101 -3.09 -16.29 5.48
N MET A 102 -4.33 -16.61 5.88
CA MET A 102 -4.83 -17.98 6.03
C MET A 102 -4.96 -18.65 4.68
#